data_AF-A0A7X5ILN4-F1
#
_entry.id   AF-A0A7X5ILN4-F1
#
_cell.length_a   1.000
_cell.length_b   1.000
_cell.length_c   1.000
_cell.angle_alpha   90.00
_cell.angle_beta   90.00
_cell.angle_gamma   90.00
#
_symmetry.space_group_name_H-M   'P 1'
#
loop_
_entity.id
_entity.type
_entity.pdbx_description
1 polymer ?
#
loop_
_entity_poly.entity_id
_entity_poly.type
_entity_poly.pdbx_seq_one_letter_code
_entity_poly.pdbx_strand_id
1 'polypeptide(L)' 'MSKTEFIKVFELTLVSANLDIIGLSLMDDSHALITFKGNGTRKANIEGDSYGAIIKDVMKYVF' A
#
# COMPACT_ATOMS: atom_id res chain seq x y z
N MET A 1 -12.35 7.94 -8.50
CA MET A 1 -11.46 7.87 -7.32
C MET A 1 -10.07 8.31 -7.77
N SER A 2 -9.35 9.07 -6.96
CA SER A 2 -7.95 9.44 -7.21
C SER A 2 -7.00 8.37 -6.65
N LYS A 3 -5.73 8.37 -7.07
CA LYS A 3 -4.71 7.46 -6.52
C LYS A 3 -4.54 7.66 -5.00
N THR A 4 -4.54 8.90 -4.53
CA THR A 4 -4.47 9.25 -3.10
C THR A 4 -5.66 8.70 -2.30
N GLU A 5 -6.89 8.86 -2.81
CA GLU A 5 -8.09 8.30 -2.16
C GLU A 5 -8.02 6.77 -2.12
N PHE A 6 -7.58 6.15 -3.22
CA PHE A 6 -7.42 4.71 -3.30
C PHE A 6 -6.42 4.19 -2.25
N ILE A 7 -5.25 4.81 -2.15
CA ILE A 7 -4.23 4.42 -1.16
C ILE A 7 -4.76 4.54 0.27
N LYS A 8 -5.53 5.58 0.60
CA LYS A 8 -6.15 5.72 1.94
C LYS A 8 -7.15 4.60 2.25
N VAL A 9 -8.02 4.25 1.29
CA VAL A 9 -8.98 3.14 1.46
C VAL A 9 -8.23 1.81 1.59
N PHE A 10 -7.16 1.64 0.82
CA PHE A 10 -6.38 0.42 0.83
C PHE A 10 -5.58 0.26 2.13
N GLU A 11 -4.96 1.34 2.64
CA GLU A 11 -4.38 1.40 3.98
C GLU A 11 -5.35 0.90 5.04
N LEU A 12 -6.55 1.50 5.08
CA LEU A 12 -7.58 1.13 6.05
C LEU A 12 -7.95 -0.35 5.93
N THR A 13 -8.04 -0.87 4.70
CA THR A 13 -8.32 -2.28 4.45
C THR A 13 -7.22 -3.19 5.00
N LEU A 14 -5.96 -2.88 4.73
CA LEU A 14 -4.80 -3.65 5.20
C LEU A 14 -4.71 -3.68 6.72
N VAL A 15 -4.88 -2.52 7.36
CA VAL A 15 -4.87 -2.37 8.82
C VAL A 15 -6.05 -3.11 9.46
N SER A 16 -7.25 -2.96 8.89
CA SER A 16 -8.47 -3.63 9.40
C SER A 16 -8.45 -5.14 9.21
N ALA A 17 -7.75 -5.63 8.19
CA ALA A 17 -7.52 -7.06 7.97
C ALA A 17 -6.51 -7.67 8.96
N ASN A 18 -5.96 -6.87 9.89
CA ASN A 18 -4.98 -7.28 10.90
C ASN A 18 -3.72 -7.95 10.32
N LEU A 19 -3.31 -7.52 9.12
CA LEU A 19 -2.05 -7.95 8.51
C LEU A 19 -0.85 -7.40 9.28
N ASP A 20 0.37 -7.77 8.88
CA ASP A 20 1.60 -7.18 9.45
C ASP A 20 1.88 -5.75 8.93
N ILE A 21 0.84 -5.01 8.55
CA ILE A 21 0.93 -3.63 8.07
C ILE A 21 0.18 -2.72 9.04
N ILE A 22 0.81 -1.61 9.41
CA ILE A 22 0.22 -0.54 10.23
C ILE A 22 0.03 0.77 9.46
N GLY A 23 0.54 0.86 8.24
CA GLY A 23 0.34 2.03 7.40
C GLY A 23 0.71 1.80 5.94
N LEU A 24 0.05 2.54 5.07
CA LEU A 24 0.34 2.62 3.64
C LEU A 24 0.13 4.07 3.19
N SER A 25 1.19 4.73 2.76
CA SER A 25 1.13 6.13 2.35
C SER A 25 1.67 6.34 0.94
N LEU A 26 1.04 7.25 0.19
CA LEU A 26 1.52 7.65 -1.13
C LEU A 26 2.78 8.51 -0.95
N MET A 27 3.88 8.14 -1.58
CA MET A 27 5.12 8.93 -1.56
C MET A 27 5.17 9.90 -2.74
N ASP A 28 4.92 9.36 -3.93
CA ASP A 28 4.96 10.02 -5.22
C ASP A 28 4.01 9.28 -6.17
N ASP A 29 3.91 9.71 -7.44
CA ASP A 29 2.96 9.13 -8.39
C ASP A 29 3.25 7.66 -8.75
N SER A 30 4.45 7.16 -8.46
CA SER A 30 4.89 5.80 -8.81
C SER A 30 5.17 4.93 -7.58
N HIS A 31 5.12 5.47 -6.36
CA HIS A 31 5.49 4.71 -5.17
C HIS A 31 4.60 4.95 -3.95
N ALA A 32 4.37 3.86 -3.20
CA ALA A 32 3.81 3.90 -1.85
C ALA A 32 4.81 3.36 -0.82
N LEU A 33 4.76 3.89 0.39
CA LEU A 33 5.51 3.41 1.54
C LEU A 33 4.61 2.51 2.38
N ILE A 34 5.04 1.27 2.59
CA ILE A 34 4.44 0.32 3.51
C ILE A 34 5.17 0.41 4.86
N THR A 35 4.43 0.48 5.95
CA THR A 35 4.97 0.43 7.32
C THR A 35 4.48 -0.84 8.02
N PHE A 36 5.40 -1.66 8.53
CA PHE A 36 5.10 -2.94 9.20
C PHE A 36 5.03 -2.79 10.72
N LYS A 37 4.38 -3.73 11.43
CA LYS A 37 4.26 -3.68 12.91
C LYS A 37 5.62 -3.67 13.62
N GLY A 38 6.65 -4.25 12.99
CA GLY A 38 8.04 -4.25 13.48
C GLY A 38 8.85 -2.97 13.21
N ASN A 39 8.20 -1.84 12.86
CA ASN A 39 8.84 -0.58 12.44
C ASN A 39 9.69 -0.66 11.16
N GLY A 40 9.64 -1.78 10.44
CA GLY A 40 10.21 -1.89 9.11
C GLY A 40 9.41 -1.07 8.10
N THR A 41 10.07 -0.63 7.02
CA THR A 41 9.41 0.03 5.89
C THR A 41 9.82 -0.60 4.56
N ARG A 42 8.91 -0.58 3.59
CA ARG A 42 9.16 -1.00 2.19
C ARG A 42 8.57 0.00 1.23
N LYS A 43 9.27 0.27 0.13
CA LYS A 43 8.75 1.02 -1.01
C LYS A 43 8.10 0.03 -1.98
N ALA A 44 6.80 0.17 -2.25
CA ALA A 44 6.10 -0.56 -3.29
C ALA A 44 6.02 0.29 -4.57
N ASN A 45 6.29 -0.31 -5.72
CA ASN A 45 6.04 0.32 -7.01
C ASN A 45 4.54 0.24 -7.31
N ILE A 46 3.91 1.38 -7.57
CA ILE A 46 2.48 1.56 -7.85
C ILE A 46 2.24 2.33 -9.16
N GLU A 47 3.21 2.29 -10.06
CA GLU A 47 3.14 2.88 -11.40
C GLU A 47 2.08 2.20 -12.29
N GLY A 48 1.59 1.02 -11.90
CA GLY A 48 0.60 0.26 -12.66
C GLY A 48 -0.67 1.04 -13.03
N ASP A 49 -1.16 0.81 -14.25
CA ASP A 49 -2.29 1.51 -14.87
C ASP A 49 -3.66 1.23 -14.24
N SER A 50 -3.74 0.36 -13.23
CA SER A 50 -4.99 -0.01 -12.57
C SER A 50 -4.83 -0.25 -11.07
N TYR A 51 -5.92 -0.06 -10.32
CA TYR A 51 -5.95 -0.35 -8.88
C TYR A 51 -5.67 -1.82 -8.55
N GLY A 52 -6.06 -2.75 -9.43
CA GLY A 52 -5.74 -4.17 -9.27
C GLY A 52 -4.25 -4.45 -9.33
N ALA A 53 -3.51 -3.75 -10.21
CA ALA A 53 -2.06 -3.86 -10.28
C ALA A 53 -1.40 -3.32 -9.01
N ILE A 54 -1.86 -2.16 -8.52
CA ILE A 54 -1.39 -1.56 -7.26
C ILE A 54 -1.60 -2.52 -6.07
N ILE A 55 -2.78 -3.14 -5.97
CA ILE A 55 -3.05 -4.16 -4.94
C ILE A 55 -2.04 -5.29 -5.06
N LYS A 56 -1.85 -5.85 -6.26
CA LYS A 56 -0.91 -6.95 -6.47
C LYS A 56 0.51 -6.57 -6.05
N ASP A 57 0.96 -5.36 -6.37
CA ASP A 57 2.32 -4.92 -6.05
C ASP A 57 2.54 -4.65 -4.56
N VAL A 58 1.56 -4.10 -3.86
CA VAL A 58 1.64 -3.93 -2.39
C VAL A 58 1.57 -5.29 -1.69
N MET A 59 0.67 -6.18 -2.13
CA MET A 59 0.47 -7.48 -1.50
C MET A 59 1.67 -8.44 -1.68
N LYS A 60 2.58 -8.20 -2.64
CA LYS A 60 3.88 -8.92 -2.75
C LYS A 60 4.76 -8.81 -1.51
N TYR A 61 4.53 -7.81 -0.67
CA TYR A 61 5.30 -7.60 0.57
C TYR A 61 4.52 -8.00 1.82
N VAL A 62 3.28 -8.45 1.66
CA VAL A 62 2.41 -8.91 2.75
C VAL A 62 2.51 -10.43 2.96
N PHE A 63 2.67 -11.18 1.86
CA PHE A 63 2.82 -12.64 1.83
C PHE A 63 4.22 -13.01 1.32
#